data_AF-A0A350DDJ3-F1
#
_entry.id   AF-A0A350DDJ3-F1
#
_cell.length_a   1.000
_cell.length_b   1.000
_cell.length_c   1.000
_cell.angle_alpha   90.00
_cell.angle_beta   90.00
_cell.angle_gamma   90.00
#
_symmetry.space_group_name_H-M   'P 1'
#
loop_
_entity.id
_entity.type
_entity.pdbx_description
1 polymer ?
#
loop_
_entity_poly.entity_id
_entity_poly.type
_entity_poly.pdbx_seq_one_letter_code
_entity_poly.pdbx_strand_id
1 'polypeptide(L)'
;EREVPLNLGGNGGMLELQLNDADFGTVQRMVTAINNEFGQSVAYARNGRVIALDGPMDANARVNFMARVENVQLTPAEAPAKVVLNARTGSVVMNSAVTLRRAAVAHGNLSIMIDTQFGVSQPNPLGEGETVVVPDADINIEQQEAYLQIVEGADLADVVNALNALGATPQDLMSILEALRASGSLRAELEII
;
A
#
# COMPACT_ATOMS: atom_id res chain seq x y z
N GLU A 1 18.43 -42.38 5.36
CA GLU A 1 17.10 -42.11 4.78
C GLU A 1 17.01 -42.73 3.38
N ARG A 2 15.81 -42.95 2.84
CA ARG A 2 15.66 -43.24 1.39
C ARG A 2 15.47 -41.91 0.68
N GLU A 3 16.42 -41.51 -0.15
CA GLU A 3 16.18 -40.47 -1.17
C GLU A 3 15.07 -40.97 -2.09
N VAL A 4 13.93 -40.29 -2.06
CA VAL A 4 12.88 -40.48 -3.04
C VAL A 4 13.43 -39.92 -4.36
N PRO A 5 13.47 -40.70 -5.45
CA PRO A 5 13.94 -40.18 -6.74
C PRO A 5 13.08 -38.99 -7.15
N LEU A 6 13.69 -37.81 -7.22
CA LEU A 6 13.04 -36.59 -7.64
C LEU A 6 12.77 -36.70 -9.15
N ASN A 7 11.60 -37.24 -9.52
CA ASN A 7 11.20 -37.39 -10.91
C ASN A 7 10.65 -36.07 -11.46
N LEU A 8 11.53 -35.08 -11.63
CA LEU A 8 11.22 -33.84 -12.33
C LEU A 8 11.05 -34.16 -13.82
N GLY A 9 9.88 -33.87 -14.41
CA GLY A 9 9.68 -33.88 -15.86
C GLY A 9 9.21 -35.21 -16.48
N GLY A 10 8.64 -36.14 -15.70
CA GLY A 10 8.07 -37.41 -16.20
C GLY A 10 6.97 -37.27 -17.28
N ASN A 11 6.43 -36.06 -17.47
CA ASN A 11 5.41 -35.71 -18.46
C ASN A 11 6.00 -34.92 -19.66
N GLY A 12 7.09 -35.41 -20.26
CA GLY A 12 7.64 -34.82 -21.48
C GLY A 12 8.33 -33.46 -21.32
N GLY A 13 8.91 -33.18 -20.14
CA GLY A 13 9.64 -31.92 -19.87
C GLY A 13 8.81 -30.81 -19.22
N MET A 14 7.49 -30.97 -19.14
CA MET A 14 6.61 -30.03 -18.43
C MET A 14 6.79 -30.13 -16.92
N LEU A 15 7.02 -28.99 -16.28
CA LEU A 15 7.16 -28.83 -14.84
C LEU A 15 6.00 -27.98 -14.31
N GLU A 16 5.67 -28.14 -13.03
CA GLU A 16 4.64 -27.35 -12.37
C GLU A 16 5.24 -26.63 -11.16
N LEU A 17 5.03 -25.32 -11.12
CA LEU A 17 5.30 -24.47 -9.98
C LEU A 17 3.96 -24.15 -9.30
N GLN A 18 3.85 -24.46 -8.01
CA GLN A 18 2.65 -24.19 -7.21
C GLN A 18 2.94 -23.10 -6.19
N LEU A 19 2.09 -22.08 -6.13
CA LEU A 19 2.15 -21.05 -5.11
C LEU A 19 1.43 -21.52 -3.84
N ASN A 20 1.82 -20.94 -2.69
CA ASN A 20 1.17 -21.18 -1.41
C ASN A 20 -0.23 -20.55 -1.37
N ASP A 21 -0.34 -19.31 -1.83
CA ASP A 21 -1.58 -18.55 -1.87
C ASP A 21 -2.10 -18.42 -3.30
N ALA A 22 -3.43 -18.52 -3.45
CA ALA A 22 -4.07 -18.37 -4.74
C ALA A 22 -4.34 -16.88 -5.05
N ASP A 23 -3.60 -16.31 -5.99
CA ASP A 23 -3.80 -14.95 -6.50
C ASP A 23 -3.47 -14.88 -8.00
N PHE A 24 -4.49 -14.60 -8.82
CA PHE A 24 -4.35 -14.44 -10.27
C PHE A 24 -3.39 -13.31 -10.65
N GLY A 25 -3.37 -12.21 -9.89
CA GLY A 25 -2.48 -11.09 -10.16
C GLY A 25 -1.02 -11.48 -9.96
N THR A 26 -0.73 -12.17 -8.85
CA THR A 26 0.63 -12.65 -8.55
C THR A 26 1.09 -13.72 -9.53
N VAL A 27 0.21 -14.67 -9.89
CA VAL A 27 0.51 -15.65 -10.95
C VAL A 27 0.86 -14.97 -12.27
N GLN A 28 0.06 -14.00 -12.72
CA GLN A 28 0.29 -13.31 -13.98
C GLN A 28 1.62 -12.54 -13.99
N ARG A 29 1.94 -11.86 -12.88
CA ARG A 29 3.22 -11.15 -12.74
C ARG A 29 4.39 -12.14 -12.70
N MET A 30 4.25 -13.28 -12.02
CA MET A 30 5.30 -14.29 -11.96
C MET A 30 5.56 -14.93 -13.32
N VAL A 31 4.52 -15.28 -14.08
CA VAL A 31 4.65 -15.76 -15.46
C VAL A 31 5.39 -14.75 -16.33
N THR A 32 5.04 -13.46 -16.21
CA THR A 32 5.70 -12.38 -16.95
C THR A 32 7.17 -12.25 -16.56
N ALA A 33 7.48 -12.26 -15.26
CA ALA A 33 8.84 -12.15 -14.74
C ALA A 33 9.72 -13.32 -15.17
N ILE A 34 9.19 -14.56 -15.11
CA ILE A 34 9.89 -15.76 -15.58
C ILE A 34 10.16 -15.64 -17.09
N ASN A 35 9.14 -15.34 -17.90
CA ASN A 35 9.34 -15.22 -19.35
C ASN A 35 10.35 -14.13 -19.73
N ASN A 36 10.38 -13.02 -18.98
CA ASN A 36 11.37 -11.95 -19.17
C ASN A 36 12.80 -12.41 -18.83
N GLU A 37 12.99 -13.14 -17.73
CA GLU A 37 14.30 -13.70 -17.31
C GLU A 37 14.88 -14.66 -18.37
N PHE A 38 14.02 -15.43 -19.05
CA PHE A 38 14.46 -16.36 -20.08
C PHE A 38 14.45 -15.77 -21.50
N GLY A 39 13.83 -14.61 -21.72
CA GLY A 39 13.70 -13.98 -23.04
C GLY A 39 12.78 -14.73 -24.01
N GLN A 40 11.98 -15.67 -23.52
CA GLN A 40 11.07 -16.52 -24.30
C GLN A 40 9.92 -17.02 -23.43
N SER A 41 8.84 -17.49 -24.07
CA SER A 41 7.66 -18.02 -23.38
C SER A 41 7.89 -19.45 -22.87
N VAL A 42 8.37 -19.56 -21.64
CA VAL A 42 8.59 -20.83 -20.92
C VAL A 42 7.63 -21.03 -19.76
N ALA A 43 6.86 -20.03 -19.36
CA ALA A 43 5.92 -20.08 -18.25
C ALA A 43 4.49 -19.74 -18.70
N TYR A 44 3.52 -20.49 -18.18
CA TYR A 44 2.10 -20.35 -18.49
C TYR A 44 1.23 -20.52 -17.24
N ALA A 45 0.32 -19.58 -16.99
CA ALA A 45 -0.64 -19.69 -15.90
C ALA A 45 -1.69 -20.77 -16.22
N ARG A 46 -1.84 -21.77 -15.35
CA ARG A 46 -2.93 -22.76 -15.45
C ARG A 46 -4.17 -22.32 -14.66
N ASN A 47 -3.95 -21.72 -13.49
CA ASN A 47 -4.98 -21.12 -12.63
C ASN A 47 -4.31 -20.15 -11.63
N GLY A 48 -5.06 -19.60 -10.67
CA GLY A 48 -4.53 -18.66 -9.67
C GLY A 48 -3.49 -19.23 -8.69
N ARG A 49 -3.08 -20.50 -8.82
CA ARG A 49 -2.11 -21.15 -7.92
C ARG A 49 -1.04 -21.98 -8.66
N VAL A 50 -1.30 -22.42 -9.88
CA VAL A 50 -0.42 -23.34 -10.63
C VAL A 50 0.11 -22.66 -11.90
N ILE A 51 1.42 -22.68 -12.05
CA ILE A 51 2.15 -22.23 -13.25
C ILE A 51 2.81 -23.45 -13.88
N ALA A 52 2.51 -23.69 -15.16
CA ALA A 52 3.20 -24.70 -15.95
C ALA A 52 4.47 -24.09 -16.57
N LEU A 53 5.58 -24.80 -16.47
CA LEU A 53 6.89 -24.41 -16.98
C LEU A 53 7.35 -25.40 -18.04
N ASP A 54 7.66 -24.91 -19.23
CA ASP A 54 8.24 -25.67 -20.33
C ASP A 54 9.76 -25.65 -20.19
N GLY A 55 10.29 -26.71 -19.58
CA GLY A 55 11.70 -26.84 -19.23
C GLY A 55 12.46 -27.84 -20.12
N PRO A 56 13.79 -27.83 -20.06
CA PRO A 56 14.61 -28.77 -20.82
C PRO A 56 14.41 -30.22 -20.38
N MET A 57 14.48 -31.14 -21.34
CA MET A 57 14.34 -32.59 -21.09
C MET A 57 15.56 -33.18 -20.36
N ASP A 58 16.76 -32.63 -20.61
CA ASP A 58 17.98 -33.04 -19.93
C ASP A 58 17.93 -32.74 -18.43
N ALA A 59 18.36 -33.70 -17.60
CA ALA A 59 18.25 -33.60 -16.15
C ALA A 59 19.12 -32.49 -15.55
N ASN A 60 20.35 -32.33 -16.05
CA ASN A 60 21.26 -31.29 -15.55
C ASN A 60 20.78 -29.90 -15.97
N ALA A 61 20.36 -29.75 -17.23
CA ALA A 61 19.79 -28.50 -17.72
C ALA A 61 18.52 -28.10 -16.95
N ARG A 62 17.73 -29.08 -16.52
CA ARG A 62 16.51 -28.85 -15.74
C ARG A 62 16.78 -28.33 -14.33
N VAL A 63 17.81 -28.84 -13.65
CA VAL A 63 18.22 -28.30 -12.35
C VAL A 63 18.63 -26.83 -12.49
N ASN A 64 19.44 -26.51 -13.50
CA ASN A 64 19.85 -25.13 -13.78
C ASN A 64 18.65 -24.23 -14.14
N PHE A 65 17.70 -24.75 -14.92
CA PHE A 65 16.46 -24.05 -15.25
C PHE A 65 15.65 -23.73 -13.99
N MET A 66 15.43 -24.71 -13.12
CA MET A 66 14.70 -24.50 -11.86
C MET A 66 15.40 -23.51 -10.92
N ALA A 67 16.73 -23.59 -10.81
CA ALA A 67 17.50 -22.63 -10.03
C ALA A 67 17.35 -21.19 -10.55
N ARG A 68 17.27 -21.01 -11.87
CA ARG A 68 17.01 -19.69 -12.46
C ARG A 68 15.58 -19.22 -12.19
N VAL A 69 14.58 -20.09 -12.34
CA VAL A 69 13.18 -19.78 -12.01
C VAL A 69 13.03 -19.36 -10.55
N GLU A 70 13.71 -20.05 -9.62
CA GLU A 70 13.69 -19.73 -8.19
C GLU A 70 14.31 -18.36 -7.86
N ASN A 71 15.29 -17.90 -8.63
CA ASN A 71 15.95 -16.61 -8.44
C ASN A 71 15.20 -15.41 -9.04
N VAL A 72 14.07 -15.65 -9.74
CA VAL A 72 13.26 -14.58 -10.30
C VAL A 72 12.65 -13.74 -9.17
N GLN A 73 13.08 -12.49 -9.07
CA GLN A 73 12.54 -11.56 -8.09
C GLN A 73 11.21 -10.98 -8.58
N LEU A 74 10.21 -11.06 -7.72
CA LEU A 74 8.88 -10.51 -7.96
C LEU A 74 8.61 -9.44 -6.91
N THR A 75 8.28 -8.23 -7.35
CA THR A 75 7.68 -7.23 -6.45
C THR A 75 6.23 -7.65 -6.20
N PRO A 76 5.82 -7.91 -4.94
CA PRO A 76 4.45 -8.24 -4.62
C PRO A 76 3.48 -7.14 -5.07
N ALA A 77 2.20 -7.49 -5.24
CA ALA A 77 1.19 -6.43 -5.33
C ALA A 77 1.18 -5.59 -4.05
N GLU A 78 0.84 -4.31 -4.19
CA GLU A 78 0.55 -3.47 -3.05
C GLU A 78 -0.56 -4.14 -2.22
N ALA A 79 -0.29 -4.28 -0.92
CA ALA A 79 -1.26 -4.79 0.02
C ALA A 79 -2.49 -3.87 0.04
N PRO A 80 -3.70 -4.41 0.26
CA PRO A 80 -4.90 -3.58 0.38
C PRO A 80 -4.72 -2.53 1.49
N ALA A 81 -5.27 -1.35 1.28
CA ALA A 81 -5.23 -0.27 2.26
C ALA A 81 -5.87 -0.72 3.58
N LYS A 82 -5.08 -0.71 4.67
CA LYS A 82 -5.51 -1.20 5.97
C LYS A 82 -5.06 -0.29 7.10
N VAL A 83 -5.97 0.01 8.02
CA VAL A 83 -5.76 0.74 9.27
C VAL A 83 -6.17 -0.15 10.43
N VAL A 84 -5.29 -0.33 11.40
CA VAL A 84 -5.53 -1.05 12.64
C VAL A 84 -5.47 -0.05 13.79
N LEU A 85 -6.55 0.09 14.54
CA LEU A 85 -6.65 0.93 15.72
C LEU A 85 -6.77 0.06 16.97
N ASN A 86 -5.90 0.26 17.95
CA ASN A 86 -6.08 -0.30 19.28
C ASN A 86 -6.94 0.64 20.13
N ALA A 87 -8.16 0.21 20.47
CA ALA A 87 -9.13 1.03 21.19
C ALA A 87 -8.71 1.33 22.64
N ARG A 88 -7.86 0.47 23.23
CA ARG A 88 -7.39 0.62 24.61
C ARG A 88 -6.21 1.59 24.71
N THR A 89 -5.27 1.52 23.78
CA THR A 89 -4.03 2.32 23.85
C THR A 89 -4.06 3.55 22.94
N GLY A 90 -5.01 3.64 22.00
CA GLY A 90 -5.04 4.68 20.97
C GLY A 90 -3.97 4.51 19.89
N SER A 91 -3.26 3.38 19.86
CA SER A 91 -2.22 3.13 18.87
C SER A 91 -2.84 2.86 17.49
N VAL A 92 -2.36 3.55 16.46
CA VAL A 92 -2.81 3.40 15.07
C VAL A 92 -1.66 2.86 14.22
N VAL A 93 -1.91 1.82 13.45
CA VAL A 93 -0.98 1.24 12.48
C VAL A 93 -1.65 1.21 11.11
N MET A 94 -0.92 1.58 10.07
CA MET A 94 -1.45 1.57 8.70
C MET A 94 -0.36 1.30 7.68
N ASN A 95 -0.75 0.88 6.47
CA ASN A 95 0.18 0.71 5.35
C ASN A 95 0.15 1.89 4.38
N SER A 96 1.11 1.92 3.46
CA SER A 96 1.27 2.98 2.45
C SER A 96 0.13 3.07 1.43
N ALA A 97 -0.76 2.07 1.36
CA ALA A 97 -1.89 2.08 0.44
C ALA A 97 -3.08 2.91 0.95
N VAL A 98 -3.09 3.32 2.23
CA VAL A 98 -4.15 4.16 2.80
C VAL A 98 -4.14 5.54 2.17
N THR A 99 -5.31 6.01 1.71
CA THR A 99 -5.46 7.35 1.13
C THR A 99 -6.65 8.07 1.73
N LEU A 100 -6.50 9.39 1.92
CA LEU A 100 -7.54 10.30 2.37
C LEU A 100 -7.99 11.24 1.25
N ARG A 101 -9.28 11.53 1.23
CA ARG A 101 -9.89 12.58 0.41
C ARG A 101 -10.28 13.75 1.29
N ARG A 102 -10.57 14.88 0.65
CA ARG A 102 -11.05 16.08 1.34
C ARG A 102 -12.30 15.77 2.15
N ALA A 103 -12.28 16.18 3.41
CA ALA A 103 -13.39 15.98 4.34
C ALA A 103 -13.32 16.99 5.46
N ALA A 104 -14.46 17.35 6.03
CA ALA A 104 -14.53 18.07 7.28
C ALA A 104 -15.11 17.13 8.35
N VAL A 105 -14.48 17.07 9.51
CA VAL A 105 -14.92 16.25 10.63
C VAL A 105 -15.18 17.16 11.82
N ALA A 106 -16.37 17.06 12.38
CA ALA A 106 -16.73 17.69 13.65
C ALA A 106 -17.11 16.59 14.64
N HIS A 107 -16.37 16.48 15.74
CA HIS A 107 -16.60 15.47 16.76
C HIS A 107 -16.31 16.04 18.15
N GLY A 108 -17.34 16.10 19.01
CA GLY A 108 -17.23 16.77 20.30
C GLY A 108 -16.92 18.26 20.15
N ASN A 109 -15.83 18.70 20.75
CA ASN A 109 -15.28 20.06 20.66
C ASN A 109 -14.19 20.21 19.59
N LEU A 110 -13.92 19.16 18.80
CA LEU A 110 -12.90 19.15 17.75
C LEU A 110 -13.55 19.39 16.39
N SER A 111 -12.98 20.32 15.61
CA SER A 111 -13.36 20.56 14.21
C SER A 111 -12.11 20.58 13.34
N ILE A 112 -12.08 19.70 12.33
CA ILE A 112 -10.92 19.49 11.46
C ILE A 112 -11.38 19.58 10.01
N MET A 113 -10.59 20.27 9.20
CA MET A 113 -10.74 20.29 7.75
C MET A 113 -9.51 19.63 7.11
N ILE A 114 -9.77 18.52 6.40
CA ILE A 114 -8.78 17.81 5.59
C ILE A 114 -8.90 18.39 4.19
N ASP A 115 -7.90 19.15 3.77
CA ASP A 115 -7.77 19.64 2.39
C ASP A 115 -6.49 19.10 1.75
N THR A 116 -6.59 18.70 0.49
CA THR A 116 -5.44 18.27 -0.31
C THR A 116 -5.04 19.41 -1.22
N GLN A 117 -4.02 20.16 -0.81
CA GLN A 117 -3.40 21.19 -1.63
C GLN A 117 -2.23 20.58 -2.40
N PHE A 118 -2.32 20.56 -3.73
CA PHE A 118 -1.20 20.22 -4.59
C PHE A 118 -0.35 21.47 -4.79
N GLY A 119 0.78 21.56 -4.11
CA GLY A 119 1.77 22.61 -4.34
C GLY A 119 2.35 22.47 -5.74
N VAL A 120 1.96 23.35 -6.67
CA VAL A 120 2.67 23.50 -7.95
C VAL A 120 3.86 24.43 -7.72
N SER A 121 5.07 23.86 -7.67
CA SER A 121 6.31 24.62 -7.77
C SER A 121 6.67 24.75 -9.25
N GLN A 122 6.27 25.86 -9.88
CA GLN A 122 6.81 26.24 -11.18
C GLN A 122 7.80 27.40 -10.98
N PRO A 123 9.11 27.13 -11.12
CA PRO A 123 10.08 28.20 -11.26
C PRO A 123 9.74 29.06 -12.49
N ASN A 124 9.89 30.37 -12.35
CA ASN A 124 9.66 31.32 -13.44
C ASN A 124 10.63 30.99 -14.60
N PRO A 125 10.20 30.91 -15.88
CA PRO A 125 10.99 30.26 -16.92
C PRO A 125 12.37 30.89 -17.21
N LEU A 126 12.66 32.10 -16.72
CA LEU A 126 13.89 32.86 -16.98
C LEU A 126 14.31 33.81 -15.83
N GLY A 127 14.16 33.45 -14.55
CA GLY A 127 14.52 34.34 -13.44
C GLY A 127 15.36 33.69 -12.34
N GLU A 128 16.51 34.28 -12.03
CA GLU A 128 17.35 33.97 -10.85
C GLU A 128 16.75 34.64 -9.58
N GLY A 129 15.63 34.13 -9.08
CA GLY A 129 14.98 34.65 -7.87
C GLY A 129 14.68 33.53 -6.86
N GLU A 130 14.91 33.83 -5.59
CA GLU A 130 14.63 32.96 -4.43
C GLU A 130 13.21 33.23 -3.92
N THR A 131 12.35 32.22 -3.88
CA THR A 131 10.99 32.33 -3.35
C THR A 131 11.00 32.17 -1.82
N VAL A 132 10.43 33.14 -1.11
CA VAL A 132 10.24 33.10 0.36
C VAL A 132 8.76 33.33 0.67
N VAL A 133 8.18 32.50 1.52
CA VAL A 133 6.79 32.61 2.00
C VAL A 133 6.79 33.41 3.31
N VAL A 134 6.01 34.50 3.38
CA VAL A 134 5.76 35.26 4.61
C VAL A 134 4.26 35.22 4.89
N PRO A 135 3.79 34.74 6.06
CA PRO A 135 2.41 34.91 6.46
C PRO A 135 2.20 36.32 7.02
N ASP A 136 1.26 37.05 6.42
CA ASP A 136 0.66 38.26 7.01
C ASP A 136 -0.79 37.89 7.36
N ALA A 137 -1.14 38.00 8.65
CA ALA A 137 -2.50 37.71 9.11
C ALA A 137 -2.82 38.54 10.36
N ASP A 138 -3.31 39.76 10.15
CA ASP A 138 -4.17 40.44 11.11
C ASP A 138 -5.48 39.65 11.22
N ILE A 139 -5.69 38.94 12.33
CA ILE A 139 -6.97 38.27 12.64
C ILE A 139 -7.41 38.68 14.03
N ASN A 140 -8.37 39.60 14.06
CA ASN A 140 -9.11 39.99 15.24
C ASN A 140 -10.39 39.13 15.28
N ILE A 141 -10.46 38.12 16.16
CA ILE A 141 -11.68 37.31 16.38
C ILE A 141 -11.87 37.06 17.87
N GLU A 142 -12.87 37.74 18.44
CA GLU A 142 -13.54 37.35 19.69
C GLU A 142 -14.56 36.23 19.39
N GLN A 143 -14.24 34.96 19.68
CA GLN A 143 -15.19 33.97 20.23
C GLN A 143 -14.60 32.54 20.31
N GLN A 144 -14.56 32.06 21.56
CA GLN A 144 -14.53 30.68 22.07
C GLN A 144 -13.61 29.67 21.37
N GLU A 145 -12.64 29.16 22.15
CA GLU A 145 -11.60 28.20 21.77
C GLU A 145 -12.17 26.91 21.14
N ALA A 146 -12.29 26.90 19.81
CA ALA A 146 -12.30 25.68 19.01
C ALA A 146 -10.98 25.63 18.24
N TYR A 147 -10.19 24.59 18.48
CA TYR A 147 -8.89 24.40 17.84
C TYR A 147 -9.10 24.00 16.38
N LEU A 148 -8.95 24.94 15.45
CA LEU A 148 -8.95 24.69 14.01
C LEU A 148 -7.51 24.41 13.55
N GLN A 149 -7.23 23.17 13.14
CA GLN A 149 -5.94 22.80 12.56
C GLN A 149 -6.12 22.37 11.11
N ILE A 150 -5.38 23.02 10.21
CA ILE A 150 -5.25 22.63 8.79
C ILE A 150 -4.04 21.72 8.71
N VAL A 151 -4.23 20.50 8.20
CA VAL A 151 -3.15 19.51 8.03
C VAL A 151 -2.72 19.50 6.57
N GLU A 152 -1.44 19.80 6.30
CA GLU A 152 -0.84 19.76 4.97
C GLU A 152 -0.38 18.33 4.65
N GLY A 153 -0.97 17.69 3.64
CA GLY A 153 -0.53 16.38 3.14
C GLY A 153 -1.60 15.30 3.28
N ALA A 154 -1.73 14.48 2.25
CA ALA A 154 -2.77 13.46 2.05
C ALA A 154 -2.63 12.21 2.95
N ASP A 155 -1.86 12.30 4.03
CA ASP A 155 -1.49 11.17 4.87
C ASP A 155 -2.31 11.16 6.17
N LEU A 156 -2.97 10.03 6.39
CA LEU A 156 -3.73 9.78 7.62
C LEU A 156 -2.86 9.90 8.87
N ALA A 157 -1.54 9.73 8.74
CA ALA A 157 -0.57 9.93 9.81
C ALA A 157 -0.67 11.34 10.40
N ASP A 158 -0.69 12.36 9.55
CA ASP A 158 -0.66 13.75 9.99
C ASP A 158 -1.97 14.16 10.64
N VAL A 159 -3.10 13.63 10.14
CA VAL A 159 -4.42 13.83 10.75
C VAL A 159 -4.48 13.16 12.13
N VAL A 160 -3.99 11.93 12.25
CA VAL A 160 -3.95 11.20 13.54
C VAL A 160 -3.01 11.90 14.53
N ASN A 161 -1.86 12.39 14.07
CA ASN A 161 -0.91 13.12 14.91
C ASN A 161 -1.50 14.46 15.39
N ALA A 162 -2.18 15.21 14.52
CA ALA A 162 -2.90 16.42 14.88
C ALA A 162 -3.99 16.14 15.93
N LEU A 163 -4.80 15.10 15.71
CA LEU A 163 -5.83 14.68 16.67
C LEU A 163 -5.25 14.29 18.04
N ASN A 164 -4.16 13.53 18.05
CA ASN A 164 -3.46 13.16 19.29
C ASN A 164 -2.90 14.39 20.01
N ALA A 165 -2.35 15.36 19.28
CA ALA A 165 -1.83 16.60 19.86
C ALA A 165 -2.94 17.48 20.45
N LEU A 166 -4.14 17.44 19.89
CA LEU A 166 -5.33 18.13 20.40
C LEU A 166 -6.01 17.39 21.56
N GLY A 167 -5.47 16.25 21.99
CA GLY A 167 -5.98 15.48 23.12
C GLY A 167 -7.21 14.64 22.80
N ALA A 168 -7.43 14.28 21.52
CA ALA A 168 -8.48 13.35 21.14
C ALA A 168 -8.31 12.03 21.89
N THR A 169 -9.39 11.52 22.48
CA THR A 169 -9.35 10.22 23.15
C THR A 169 -9.33 9.09 22.10
N PRO A 170 -8.87 7.87 22.45
CA PRO A 170 -8.97 6.72 21.55
C PRO A 170 -10.39 6.46 21.02
N GLN A 171 -11.41 6.79 21.83
CA GLN A 171 -12.81 6.68 21.45
C GLN A 171 -13.22 7.73 20.39
N ASP A 172 -12.68 8.94 20.51
CA ASP A 172 -12.90 10.01 19.52
C ASP A 172 -12.22 9.65 18.20
N LEU A 173 -10.96 9.16 18.25
CA LEU A 173 -10.23 8.68 17.07
C LEU A 173 -11.02 7.58 16.34
N MET A 174 -11.52 6.59 17.07
CA MET A 174 -12.35 5.53 16.51
C MET A 174 -13.55 6.10 15.77
N SER A 175 -14.31 6.97 16.44
CA SER A 175 -15.54 7.55 15.89
C SER A 175 -15.26 8.41 14.65
N ILE A 176 -14.16 9.17 14.65
CA ILE A 176 -13.71 9.99 13.52
C ILE A 176 -13.27 9.10 12.34
N LEU A 177 -12.45 8.07 12.57
CA LEU A 177 -11.98 7.17 11.52
C LEU A 177 -13.14 6.36 10.91
N GLU A 178 -14.10 5.92 11.73
CA GLU A 178 -15.32 5.27 11.25
C GLU A 178 -16.18 6.22 10.41
N ALA A 179 -16.36 7.47 10.84
CA ALA A 179 -17.09 8.49 10.08
C ALA A 179 -16.41 8.82 8.74
N LEU A 180 -15.07 8.92 8.74
CA LEU A 180 -14.28 9.11 7.52
C LEU A 180 -14.39 7.92 6.57
N ARG A 181 -14.39 6.68 7.08
CA ARG A 181 -14.64 5.47 6.27
C ARG A 181 -16.06 5.45 5.72
N ALA A 182 -17.06 5.75 6.54
CA ALA A 182 -18.47 5.74 6.15
C ALA A 182 -18.80 6.82 5.11
N SER A 183 -18.15 7.98 5.17
CA SER A 183 -18.29 9.04 4.15
C SER A 183 -17.54 8.73 2.84
N GLY A 184 -16.73 7.66 2.80
CA GLY A 184 -15.88 7.34 1.65
C GLY A 184 -14.67 8.27 1.50
N SER A 185 -14.39 9.06 2.54
CA SER A 185 -13.24 9.98 2.59
C SER A 185 -11.96 9.25 2.99
N LEU A 186 -12.05 8.22 3.83
CA LEU A 186 -10.99 7.27 4.12
C LEU A 186 -11.14 6.03 3.24
N ARG A 187 -10.14 5.76 2.41
CA ARG A 187 -10.05 4.55 1.59
C ARG A 187 -9.13 3.54 2.25
N ALA A 188 -9.68 2.81 3.21
CA ALA A 188 -9.02 1.69 3.86
C ALA A 188 -10.02 0.77 4.55
N GLU A 189 -9.61 -0.47 4.77
CA GLU A 189 -10.23 -1.35 5.75
C GLU A 189 -9.82 -0.88 7.15
N LEU A 190 -10.80 -0.70 8.03
CA LEU A 190 -10.57 -0.34 9.44
C LEU A 190 -10.80 -1.58 10.30
N GLU A 191 -9.75 -2.02 10.99
CA GLU A 191 -9.79 -3.10 11.98
C GLU A 191 -9.54 -2.51 13.39
N ILE A 192 -10.32 -2.97 14.36
CA ILE A 192 -10.28 -2.48 15.74
C ILE A 192 -9.90 -3.63 16.67
N ILE A 193 -8.90 -3.41 17.54
CA ILE A 193 -8.35 -4.40 18.49
C ILE A 193 -8.31 -3.90 19.94
#